data_AF-A0A355WG21-F1
#
_entry.id   AF-A0A355WG21-F1
#
_cell.length_a   1.000
_cell.length_b   1.000
_cell.length_c   1.000
_cell.angle_alpha   90.00
_cell.angle_beta   90.00
_cell.angle_gamma   90.00
#
_symmetry.space_group_name_H-M   'P 1'
#
loop_
_entity.id
_entity.type
_entity.pdbx_description
1 polymer ?
#
loop_
_entity_poly.entity_id
_entity_poly.type
_entity_poly.pdbx_seq_one_letter_code
_entity_poly.pdbx_strand_id
1 'polypeptide(L)'
;MRHYNLTEWQDYIDNNLTDEVRDNMEEHMLSCDKCLELYLSTLENEASKKEITVSSNFTDSVMNKIYKEEKTIKKNKRYIPDLFIYYAAAACITIFFTARGVFSSYQSNVLKITESFINPVNKMEQVFMNGWTDRILNENSNLKDYKGK
;
A
#
# COMPACT_ATOMS: atom_id res chain seq x y z
N MET A 1 19.99 19.66 0.08
CA MET A 1 19.02 19.83 -1.03
C MET A 1 18.19 21.07 -0.76
N ARG A 2 17.61 21.68 -1.80
CA ARG A 2 16.91 22.97 -1.73
C ARG A 2 15.46 22.75 -1.31
N HIS A 3 14.95 23.58 -0.38
CA HIS A 3 13.51 23.62 -0.11
C HIS A 3 12.79 24.29 -1.28
N TYR A 4 11.66 23.72 -1.68
CA TYR A 4 10.81 24.26 -2.73
C TYR A 4 9.89 25.34 -2.18
N ASN A 5 9.59 26.34 -3.00
CA ASN A 5 8.74 27.47 -2.63
C ASN A 5 7.27 27.23 -3.03
N LEU A 6 6.37 28.08 -2.54
CA LEU A 6 4.93 27.93 -2.75
C LEU A 6 4.53 27.89 -4.24
N THR A 7 5.16 28.70 -5.09
CA THR A 7 4.90 28.73 -6.53
C THR A 7 5.28 27.41 -7.22
N GLU A 8 6.36 26.77 -6.79
CA GLU A 8 6.79 25.47 -7.33
C GLU A 8 5.82 24.36 -6.94
N TRP A 9 5.24 24.43 -5.73
CA TRP A 9 4.18 23.51 -5.30
C TRP A 9 2.85 23.75 -6.02
N GLN A 10 2.54 24.99 -6.42
CA GLN A 10 1.40 25.27 -7.29
C GLN A 10 1.61 24.63 -8.66
N ASP A 11 2.78 24.78 -9.27
CA ASP A 11 3.10 24.14 -10.54
C ASP A 11 3.04 22.61 -10.47
N TYR A 12 3.40 22.03 -9.31
CA TYR A 12 3.22 20.60 -9.03
C TYR A 12 1.75 20.18 -9.00
N ILE A 13 0.88 20.94 -8.31
CA ILE A 13 -0.56 20.66 -8.20
C ILE A 13 -1.27 20.85 -9.56
N ASP A 14 -0.89 21.88 -10.31
CA ASP A 14 -1.42 22.17 -11.64
C ASP A 14 -0.88 21.22 -12.73
N ASN A 15 0.00 20.28 -12.37
CA ASN A 15 0.61 19.30 -13.25
C ASN A 15 1.39 19.93 -14.43
N ASN A 16 2.08 21.05 -14.17
CA ASN A 16 2.87 21.81 -15.15
C ASN A 16 4.37 21.44 -15.15
N LEU A 17 4.78 20.46 -14.35
CA LEU A 17 6.16 20.03 -14.20
C LEU A 17 6.48 18.81 -15.06
N THR A 18 7.76 18.63 -15.41
CA THR A 18 8.25 17.38 -16.02
C THR A 18 8.30 16.26 -14.98
N ASP A 19 8.18 15.00 -15.43
CA ASP A 19 8.20 13.83 -14.54
C ASP A 19 9.46 13.76 -13.67
N GLU A 20 10.62 14.11 -14.23
CA GLU A 20 11.88 14.12 -13.48
C GLU A 20 11.89 15.13 -12.32
N VAL A 21 11.29 16.31 -12.51
CA VAL A 21 11.21 17.34 -11.45
C VAL A 21 10.18 16.94 -10.41
N ARG A 22 9.09 16.32 -10.85
CA ARG A 22 8.01 15.80 -10.01
C ARG A 22 8.53 14.74 -9.04
N ASP A 23 9.27 13.75 -9.55
CA ASP A 23 9.85 12.68 -8.74
C ASP A 23 10.84 13.22 -7.69
N ASN A 24 11.68 14.20 -8.06
CA ASN A 24 12.60 14.84 -7.11
C ASN A 24 11.88 15.62 -6.00
N MET A 25 10.77 16.29 -6.34
CA MET A 25 9.96 17.00 -5.35
C MET A 25 9.25 16.02 -4.40
N GLU A 26 8.76 14.90 -4.90
CA GLU A 26 8.14 13.84 -4.10
C GLU A 26 9.16 13.19 -3.14
N GLU A 27 10.37 12.87 -3.63
CA GLU A 27 11.45 12.34 -2.79
C GLU A 27 11.84 13.32 -1.68
N HIS A 28 11.92 14.61 -1.99
CA HIS A 28 12.19 15.63 -0.98
C HIS A 28 11.06 15.76 0.05
N MET A 29 9.79 15.68 -0.39
CA MET A 29 8.63 15.74 0.49
C MET A 29 8.60 14.60 1.51
N LEU A 30 9.08 13.41 1.14
CA LEU A 30 9.18 12.25 2.05
C LEU A 30 10.18 12.45 3.20
N SER A 31 11.15 13.35 3.04
CA SER A 31 12.26 13.55 3.99
C SER A 31 12.26 14.91 4.68
N CYS A 32 11.33 15.80 4.33
CA CYS A 32 11.33 17.20 4.74
C CYS A 32 9.94 17.67 5.19
N ASP A 33 9.72 17.64 6.50
CA ASP A 33 8.45 18.05 7.13
C ASP A 33 8.02 19.48 6.73
N LYS A 34 9.00 20.40 6.63
CA LYS A 34 8.74 21.78 6.22
C LYS A 34 8.15 21.90 4.81
N CYS A 35 8.61 21.05 3.89
CA CYS A 35 8.11 21.05 2.52
C CYS A 35 6.75 20.35 2.43
N LEU A 36 6.51 19.32 3.25
CA LEU A 36 5.21 18.69 3.39
C LEU A 36 4.16 19.67 3.94
N GLU A 37 4.47 20.41 5.01
CA GLU A 37 3.57 21.43 5.56
C GLU A 37 3.23 22.51 4.53
N LEU A 38 4.23 22.97 3.76
CA LEU A 38 4.01 23.96 2.72
C LEU A 38 3.12 23.43 1.59
N TYR A 39 3.33 22.19 1.15
CA TYR A 39 2.47 21.52 0.18
C TYR A 39 1.02 21.43 0.67
N LEU A 40 0.80 20.94 1.90
CA LEU A 40 -0.53 20.81 2.49
C LEU A 40 -1.25 22.17 2.60
N SER A 41 -0.53 23.22 3.00
CA SER A 41 -1.10 24.58 3.05
C SER A 41 -1.50 25.10 1.65
N THR A 42 -0.76 24.71 0.61
CA THR A 42 -1.05 25.12 -0.76
C THR A 42 -2.32 24.41 -1.26
N LEU A 43 -2.49 23.13 -0.92
CA LEU A 43 -3.68 22.35 -1.24
C LEU A 43 -4.95 22.87 -0.54
N GLU A 44 -4.85 23.29 0.73
CA GLU A 44 -5.98 23.85 1.48
C GLU A 44 -6.46 25.18 0.88
N ASN A 45 -5.53 26.03 0.43
CA ASN A 45 -5.83 27.28 -0.28
C ASN A 45 -6.50 27.03 -1.65
N GLU A 46 -6.11 25.98 -2.36
CA GLU A 46 -6.78 25.57 -3.60
C GLU A 46 -8.21 25.04 -3.35
N ALA A 47 -8.37 24.16 -2.37
CA ALA A 47 -9.65 23.54 -2.03
C ALA A 47 -10.70 24.57 -1.59
N SER A 48 -10.27 25.59 -0.85
CA SER A 48 -11.12 26.71 -0.44
C SER A 48 -11.50 27.66 -1.58
N LYS A 49 -10.65 27.78 -2.61
CA LYS A 49 -10.93 28.60 -3.80
C LYS A 49 -11.90 27.91 -4.76
N LYS A 50 -11.92 26.58 -4.77
CA LYS A 50 -12.80 25.76 -5.60
C LYS A 50 -14.10 25.49 -4.84
N GLU A 51 -14.93 26.51 -4.68
CA GLU A 51 -16.34 26.30 -4.33
C GLU A 51 -16.93 25.35 -5.39
N ILE A 52 -17.15 24.09 -5.00
CA ILE A 52 -17.76 23.09 -5.87
C ILE A 52 -19.23 23.49 -6.01
N THR A 53 -19.48 24.37 -6.97
CA THR A 53 -20.82 24.77 -7.39
C THR A 53 -21.41 23.62 -8.19
N VAL A 54 -21.99 22.65 -7.47
CA VAL A 54 -22.78 21.59 -8.09
C VAL A 54 -24.01 22.24 -8.70
N SER A 55 -24.14 22.18 -10.03
CA SER A 55 -25.34 22.67 -10.70
C SER A 55 -26.55 21.86 -10.23
N SER A 56 -27.72 22.51 -10.11
CA SER A 56 -28.96 21.84 -9.68
C SER A 56 -29.30 20.59 -10.51
N ASN A 57 -28.82 20.55 -11.76
CA ASN A 57 -29.09 19.50 -12.73
C ASN A 57 -27.99 18.42 -12.79
N PHE A 58 -26.98 18.47 -11.90
CA PHE A 58 -25.89 17.50 -11.86
C PHE A 58 -26.44 16.08 -11.64
N THR A 59 -27.32 15.91 -10.65
CA THR A 59 -27.94 14.62 -10.32
C THR A 59 -28.71 14.05 -11.51
N ASP A 60 -29.53 14.88 -12.17
CA ASP A 60 -30.31 14.46 -13.33
C ASP A 60 -29.41 14.09 -14.51
N SER A 61 -28.31 14.84 -14.72
CA SER A 61 -27.33 14.55 -15.78
C SER A 61 -26.59 13.23 -15.55
N VAL A 62 -26.19 12.96 -14.31
CA VAL A 62 -25.51 11.71 -13.91
C VAL A 62 -26.45 10.52 -14.04
N MET A 63 -27.68 10.61 -13.51
CA MET A 63 -28.64 9.51 -13.62
C MET A 63 -29.00 9.22 -15.07
N ASN A 64 -29.16 10.25 -15.91
CA ASN A 64 -29.45 10.04 -17.33
C ASN A 64 -28.30 9.35 -18.07
N LYS A 65 -27.03 9.61 -17.72
CA LYS A 65 -25.88 8.89 -18.27
C LYS A 65 -25.87 7.42 -17.85
N ILE A 66 -26.11 7.14 -16.56
CA ILE A 66 -26.17 5.78 -16.01
C ILE A 66 -27.26 4.96 -16.73
N TYR A 67 -28.48 5.50 -16.81
CA TYR A 67 -29.59 4.81 -17.48
C TYR A 67 -29.41 4.65 -18.99
N LYS A 68 -28.60 5.50 -19.63
CA LYS A 68 -28.30 5.41 -21.07
C LYS A 68 -27.24 4.35 -21.36
N GLU A 69 -26.28 4.14 -20.45
CA GLU A 69 -25.28 3.06 -20.56
C GLU A 69 -25.88 1.66 -20.32
N GLU A 70 -26.87 1.52 -19.44
CA GLU A 70 -27.56 0.23 -19.24
C GLU A 70 -28.29 -0.27 -20.51
N LYS A 71 -28.73 0.65 -21.38
CA LYS A 71 -29.45 0.30 -22.62
C LYS A 71 -28.53 -0.07 -23.78
N THR A 72 -27.22 0.18 -23.71
CA THR A 72 -26.27 -0.10 -24.80
C THR A 72 -25.50 -1.41 -24.61
N ILE A 73 -25.69 -2.13 -23.48
CA ILE A 73 -25.18 -3.49 -23.31
C ILE A 73 -26.01 -4.45 -24.17
N LYS A 74 -25.76 -4.44 -25.48
CA LYS A 74 -26.11 -5.54 -26.36
C LYS A 74 -25.49 -6.80 -25.75
N LYS A 75 -26.32 -7.70 -25.24
CA LYS A 75 -25.90 -9.02 -24.75
C LYS A 75 -25.26 -9.77 -25.92
N ASN A 76 -23.96 -9.61 -26.09
CA ASN A 76 -23.19 -10.34 -27.09
C ASN A 76 -23.15 -11.81 -26.62
N LYS A 77 -24.00 -12.61 -27.24
CA LYS A 77 -24.10 -14.05 -27.00
C LYS A 77 -22.80 -14.70 -27.49
N ARG A 78 -22.20 -15.54 -26.63
CA ARG A 78 -21.07 -16.47 -26.83
C ARG A 78 -19.65 -15.90 -26.75
N TYR A 79 -18.99 -16.16 -25.62
CA TYR A 79 -17.57 -16.53 -25.59
C TYR A 79 -17.24 -17.36 -24.33
N ILE A 80 -17.78 -18.59 -24.27
CA ILE A 80 -17.45 -19.58 -23.22
C ILE A 80 -16.32 -20.57 -23.61
N PRO A 81 -15.85 -20.73 -24.88
CA PRO A 81 -14.86 -21.77 -25.18
C PRO A 81 -13.46 -21.46 -24.62
N ASP A 82 -13.11 -20.19 -24.46
CA ASP A 82 -11.73 -19.79 -24.12
C ASP A 82 -11.37 -20.16 -22.66
N LEU A 83 -12.30 -19.98 -21.72
CA LEU A 83 -12.07 -20.29 -20.30
C LEU A 83 -11.76 -21.77 -20.07
N PHE A 84 -12.46 -22.67 -20.77
CA PHE A 84 -12.20 -24.12 -20.66
C PHE A 84 -10.85 -24.51 -21.24
N ILE A 85 -10.42 -23.86 -22.34
CA ILE A 85 -9.10 -24.10 -22.96
C ILE A 85 -7.99 -23.63 -22.03
N TYR A 86 -8.09 -22.42 -21.47
CA TYR A 86 -7.09 -21.93 -20.51
C TYR A 86 -7.04 -22.78 -19.24
N TYR A 87 -8.19 -23.20 -18.72
CA TYR A 87 -8.26 -24.07 -17.56
C TYR A 87 -7.61 -25.44 -17.85
N ALA A 88 -7.89 -26.04 -19.00
CA ALA A 88 -7.27 -27.29 -19.41
C ALA A 88 -5.74 -27.15 -19.57
N ALA A 89 -5.26 -26.06 -20.18
CA ALA A 89 -3.84 -25.79 -20.32
C ALA A 89 -3.14 -25.65 -18.96
N ALA A 90 -3.72 -24.87 -18.03
CA ALA A 90 -3.19 -24.68 -16.68
C ALA A 90 -3.16 -26.00 -15.88
N ALA A 91 -4.22 -26.81 -15.98
CA ALA A 91 -4.29 -28.11 -15.33
C ALA A 91 -3.20 -29.06 -15.86
N CYS A 92 -3.00 -29.12 -17.18
CA CYS A 92 -1.94 -29.93 -17.79
C CYS A 92 -0.55 -29.50 -17.31
N ILE A 93 -0.27 -28.21 -17.24
CA ILE A 93 1.01 -27.67 -16.73
C ILE A 93 1.24 -28.11 -15.27
N THR A 94 0.21 -28.00 -14.43
CA THR A 94 0.28 -28.35 -13.00
C THR A 94 0.55 -29.84 -12.81
N ILE A 95 -0.18 -30.70 -13.53
CA ILE A 95 0.00 -32.15 -13.49
C ILE A 95 1.39 -32.52 -14.00
N PHE A 96 1.87 -31.88 -15.08
CA PHE A 96 3.18 -32.14 -15.64
C PHE A 96 4.32 -31.81 -14.67
N PHE A 97 4.25 -30.66 -14.00
CA PHE A 97 5.23 -30.29 -12.97
C PHE A 97 5.18 -31.19 -11.74
N THR A 98 3.97 -31.57 -11.31
CA THR A 98 3.75 -32.45 -10.16
C THR A 98 4.24 -33.87 -10.45
N ALA A 99 3.91 -34.42 -11.62
CA ALA A 99 4.31 -35.75 -12.06
C ALA A 99 5.83 -35.87 -12.29
N ARG A 100 6.47 -34.79 -12.77
CA ARG A 100 7.94 -34.72 -12.88
C ARG A 100 8.65 -34.53 -11.53
N GLY A 101 7.90 -34.36 -10.42
CA GLY A 101 8.50 -34.22 -9.10
C GLY A 101 9.36 -32.97 -8.95
N VAL A 102 9.08 -31.89 -9.71
CA VAL A 102 9.85 -30.64 -9.64
C VAL A 102 9.82 -30.05 -8.22
N PHE A 103 8.77 -30.32 -7.45
CA PHE A 103 8.66 -29.93 -6.04
C PHE A 103 9.62 -30.67 -5.08
N SER A 104 10.14 -31.85 -5.44
CA SER A 104 11.10 -32.59 -4.61
C SER A 104 12.48 -31.94 -4.54
N SER A 105 12.84 -31.15 -5.57
CA SER A 105 14.11 -30.43 -5.67
C SER A 105 14.23 -29.26 -4.67
N TYR A 106 13.10 -28.68 -4.24
CA TYR A 106 13.08 -27.48 -3.40
C TYR A 106 13.13 -27.75 -1.89
N GLN A 107 13.12 -29.02 -1.47
CA GLN A 107 13.04 -29.40 -0.06
C GLN A 107 14.16 -28.78 0.79
N SER A 108 15.39 -28.71 0.29
CA SER A 108 16.54 -28.18 1.05
C SER A 108 16.49 -26.67 1.28
N ASN A 109 15.87 -25.90 0.37
CA ASN A 109 15.74 -24.46 0.52
C ASN A 109 14.52 -24.07 1.35
N VAL A 110 13.42 -24.81 1.25
CA VAL A 110 12.23 -24.61 2.09
C VAL A 110 12.54 -24.92 3.56
N LEU A 111 13.30 -25.99 3.83
CA LEU A 111 13.72 -26.34 5.19
C LEU A 111 14.61 -25.25 5.84
N LYS A 112 15.51 -24.63 5.06
CA LYS A 112 16.32 -23.49 5.53
C LYS A 112 15.48 -22.25 5.84
N ILE A 113 14.47 -21.98 5.01
CA ILE A 113 13.51 -20.89 5.24
C ILE A 113 12.75 -21.15 6.55
N THR A 114 12.25 -22.37 6.77
CA THR A 114 11.58 -22.72 8.03
C THR A 114 12.51 -22.64 9.23
N GLU A 115 13.76 -23.10 9.15
CA GLU A 115 14.74 -22.96 10.24
C GLU A 115 15.04 -21.49 10.55
N SER A 116 15.13 -20.63 9.53
CA SER A 116 15.36 -19.19 9.71
C SER A 116 14.19 -18.48 10.41
N PHE A 117 12.98 -19.04 10.34
CA PHE A 117 11.80 -18.56 11.10
C PHE A 117 11.66 -19.23 12.48
N ILE A 118 12.07 -20.49 12.65
CA ILE A 118 11.96 -21.22 13.92
C ILE A 118 13.00 -20.74 14.95
N ASN A 119 14.22 -20.43 14.52
CA ASN A 119 15.29 -19.93 15.40
C ASN A 119 14.95 -18.65 16.17
N PRO A 120 14.40 -17.57 15.54
CA PRO A 120 13.98 -16.38 16.27
C PRO A 120 12.78 -16.65 17.18
N VAL A 121 11.86 -17.54 16.80
CA VAL A 121 10.69 -17.91 17.63
C VAL A 121 11.12 -18.65 18.91
N ASN A 122 12.00 -19.65 18.79
CA ASN A 122 12.53 -20.38 19.95
C ASN A 122 13.34 -19.47 20.89
N LYS A 123 14.10 -18.52 20.33
CA LYS A 123 14.82 -17.51 21.11
C LYS A 123 13.85 -16.59 21.85
N MET A 124 12.76 -16.20 21.20
CA MET A 124 11.72 -15.38 21.82
C MET A 124 11.02 -16.13 22.97
N GLU A 125 10.70 -17.41 22.77
CA GLU A 125 10.09 -18.28 23.78
C GLU A 125 10.99 -18.44 25.02
N GLN A 126 12.30 -18.63 24.82
CA GLN A 126 13.23 -18.66 25.95
C GLN A 126 13.33 -17.32 26.69
N VAL A 127 13.26 -16.19 25.97
CA VAL A 127 13.23 -14.84 26.58
C VAL A 127 11.95 -14.61 27.39
N PHE A 128 10.81 -15.15 26.95
CA PHE A 128 9.58 -15.11 27.73
C PHE A 128 9.65 -16.00 28.98
N MET A 129 10.28 -17.18 28.88
CA MET A 129 10.42 -18.09 30.03
C MET A 129 11.47 -17.65 31.05
N ASN A 130 12.48 -16.86 30.67
CA ASN A 130 13.54 -16.40 31.58
C ASN A 130 13.23 -15.07 32.29
N GLY A 131 11.96 -14.88 32.68
CA GLY A 131 11.56 -13.85 33.64
C GLY A 131 11.67 -12.42 33.09
N TRP A 132 11.46 -12.22 31.79
CA TRP A 132 11.43 -10.88 31.18
C TRP A 132 10.39 -9.97 31.83
N THR A 133 9.24 -10.54 32.21
CA THR A 133 8.19 -9.83 32.95
C THR A 133 8.70 -9.28 34.29
N ASP A 134 9.44 -10.09 35.05
CA ASP A 134 10.01 -9.67 36.34
C ASP A 134 11.07 -8.58 36.14
N ARG A 135 11.85 -8.64 35.07
CA ARG A 135 12.84 -7.61 34.73
C ARG A 135 12.20 -6.26 34.44
N ILE A 136 11.14 -6.21 33.63
CA ILE A 136 10.44 -4.96 33.32
C ILE A 136 9.75 -4.38 34.55
N LEU A 137 9.11 -5.23 35.36
CA LEU A 137 8.44 -4.78 36.58
C LEU A 137 9.45 -4.21 37.59
N ASN A 138 10.62 -4.83 37.71
CA ASN A 138 11.66 -4.38 38.62
C ASN A 138 12.37 -3.10 38.12
N GLU A 139 12.58 -2.97 36.82
CA GLU A 139 13.12 -1.75 36.19
C GLU A 139 12.20 -0.53 36.40
N ASN A 140 10.89 -0.72 36.31
CA ASN A 140 9.91 0.33 36.60
C ASN A 140 9.74 0.62 38.10
N SER A 141 10.07 -0.34 38.98
CA SER A 141 10.01 -0.13 40.44
C SER A 141 11.15 0.77 40.94
N ASN A 142 12.36 0.62 40.39
CA ASN A 142 13.52 1.48 40.71
C ASN A 142 13.33 2.96 40.31
N LEU A 143 12.38 3.26 39.42
CA LEU A 143 12.04 4.63 39.04
C LEU A 143 11.11 5.33 40.04
N LYS A 144 10.44 4.59 40.95
CA LYS A 144 9.55 5.17 41.96
C LYS A 144 10.29 5.65 43.23
N ASP A 145 11.51 5.17 43.46
CA ASP A 145 12.30 5.54 44.64
C ASP A 145 13.09 6.86 44.51
N TYR A 146 13.07 7.51 43.33
CA TYR A 146 13.77 8.78 43.09
C TYR A 146 12.93 10.04 43.35
N LYS A 147 11.63 9.91 43.70
CA LYS A 147 10.76 11.06 44.06
C LYS A 147 10.48 11.13 45.57
N GLY A 148 11.55 11.13 46.36
CA GLY A 148 11.44 11.17 47.81
C GLY A 148 12.65 11.73 48.53
N LYS A 149 13.26 12.83 48.05
CA LYS A 149 14.03 13.80 48.85
C LYS A 149 13.90 15.19 48.25
#